data_AF-A0A9D1JGJ2-F1
#
_entry.id   AF-A0A9D1JGJ2-F1
#
_cell.length_a   1.000
_cell.length_b   1.000
_cell.length_c   1.000
_cell.angle_alpha   90.00
_cell.angle_beta   90.00
_cell.angle_gamma   90.00
#
_symmetry.space_group_name_H-M   'P 1'
#
loop_
_entity.id
_entity.type
_entity.pdbx_description
1 polymer ?
#
loop_
_entity_poly.entity_id
_entity_poly.type
_entity_poly.pdbx_seq_one_letter_code
_entity_poly.pdbx_strand_id
1 'polypeptide(L)'
;MRQVMAVVRYNFRGFHKNPRVILSFLLGLILSYLLSDRVIQAAEGYRTAMQAAEPFIWTFGDTTAVLLASLLLLLLFSDLPKLNAATPYYLVRITRRRWLAGQFLYVGAATGLYVLWILASTMLLCIRYTFVGNQWSETAALLGYSSLGESLQVPATVKAMESISPYGCMLQVIFLLLCYSLTLSFLILLGSLLFSGGRGLLLGLAYSVYGFLLDPKVLGKLLGLEEWEMYKVRVFVGWVSPLNHGTYPSHNFGYDLLPTVAESAAVFGAVLALTALAALWRLRRYNFMFLGGR
;
A
#
# COMPACT_ATOMS: atom_id res chain seq x y z
N MET A 1 20.31 19.46 -1.63
CA MET A 1 20.33 18.00 -1.39
C MET A 1 20.97 17.58 -0.07
N ARG A 2 22.22 17.97 0.26
CA ARG A 2 22.91 17.56 1.51
C ARG A 2 22.09 17.79 2.79
N GLN A 3 21.48 18.96 2.95
CA GLN A 3 20.63 19.29 4.11
C GLN A 3 19.36 18.41 4.20
N VAL A 4 18.78 18.05 3.06
CA VAL A 4 17.58 17.19 3.01
C VAL A 4 17.94 15.77 3.44
N MET A 5 19.07 15.23 2.96
CA MET A 5 19.57 13.92 3.39
C MET A 5 19.94 13.88 4.87
N ALA A 6 20.43 14.99 5.44
CA ALA A 6 20.66 15.06 6.89
C ALA A 6 19.36 14.90 7.69
N VAL A 7 18.25 15.51 7.23
CA VAL A 7 16.93 15.34 7.84
C VAL A 7 16.45 13.88 7.73
N VAL A 8 16.59 13.27 6.55
CA VAL A 8 16.23 11.85 6.34
C VAL A 8 17.02 10.94 7.27
N ARG A 9 18.35 11.08 7.31
CA ARG A 9 19.23 10.29 8.20
C ARG A 9 18.87 10.47 9.66
N TYR A 10 18.47 11.68 10.05
CA TYR A 10 18.01 11.96 11.41
C TYR A 10 16.66 11.28 11.71
N ASN A 11 15.69 11.33 10.79
CA ASN A 11 14.39 10.65 10.97
C ASN A 11 14.52 9.12 11.04
N PHE A 12 15.51 8.55 10.34
CA PHE A 12 15.89 7.14 10.45
C PHE A 12 16.72 6.81 11.69
N ARG A 13 17.28 7.81 12.38
CA ARG A 13 18.03 7.57 13.62
C ARG A 13 17.07 7.05 14.69
N GLY A 14 17.33 5.83 15.16
CA GLY A 14 16.45 5.15 16.11
C GLY A 14 15.23 4.47 15.48
N PHE A 15 15.12 4.40 14.15
CA PHE A 15 14.04 3.69 13.44
C PHE A 15 13.93 2.23 13.91
N HIS A 16 15.04 1.50 13.90
CA HIS A 16 15.08 0.10 14.36
C HIS A 16 14.92 -0.10 15.87
N LYS A 17 15.06 0.96 16.66
CA LYS A 17 14.89 0.90 18.13
C LYS A 17 13.49 1.32 18.56
N ASN A 18 12.69 1.88 17.64
CA ASN A 18 11.35 2.36 17.96
C ASN A 18 10.41 1.15 18.05
N PRO A 19 9.77 0.91 19.21
CA PRO A 19 8.91 -0.26 19.40
C PRO A 19 7.75 -0.28 18.41
N ARG A 20 7.26 0.88 17.97
CA ARG A 20 6.19 0.96 16.96
C ARG A 20 6.63 0.45 15.59
N VAL A 21 7.84 0.81 15.17
CA VAL A 21 8.40 0.34 13.91
C VAL A 21 8.58 -1.18 13.97
N ILE A 22 9.17 -1.69 15.05
CA ILE A 22 9.32 -3.12 15.27
C ILE A 22 7.96 -3.82 15.21
N LEU A 23 6.96 -3.29 15.93
CA LEU A 23 5.61 -3.84 15.96
C LEU A 23 4.94 -3.83 14.58
N SER A 24 5.03 -2.73 13.82
CA SER A 24 4.48 -2.66 12.45
C SER A 24 5.09 -3.71 11.53
N PHE A 25 6.40 -3.96 11.61
CA PHE A 25 7.07 -4.97 10.77
C PHE A 25 6.73 -6.40 11.22
N LEU A 26 6.63 -6.65 12.53
CA LEU A 26 6.18 -7.94 13.06
C LEU A 26 4.72 -8.24 12.70
N LEU A 27 3.82 -7.25 12.83
CA LEU A 27 2.44 -7.38 12.39
C LEU A 27 2.35 -7.57 10.87
N GLY A 28 3.22 -6.92 10.10
CA GLY A 28 3.33 -7.14 8.66
C GLY A 28 3.73 -8.58 8.31
N LEU A 29 4.64 -9.18 9.09
CA LEU A 29 5.02 -10.59 8.95
C LEU A 29 3.85 -11.52 9.30
N ILE A 30 3.15 -11.25 10.41
CA ILE A 30 1.96 -12.02 10.82
C ILE A 30 0.86 -11.91 9.76
N LEU A 31 0.60 -10.72 9.24
CA LEU A 31 -0.35 -10.50 8.15
C LEU A 31 0.05 -11.29 6.90
N SER A 32 1.33 -11.25 6.52
CA SER A 32 1.85 -12.01 5.38
C SER A 32 1.64 -13.51 5.58
N TYR A 33 1.85 -14.03 6.80
CA TYR A 33 1.56 -15.42 7.15
C TYR A 33 0.08 -15.77 7.01
N LEU A 34 -0.81 -14.99 7.62
CA LEU A 34 -2.26 -15.25 7.60
C LEU A 34 -2.84 -15.23 6.19
N LEU A 35 -2.35 -14.33 5.33
CA LEU A 35 -2.83 -14.22 3.96
C LEU A 35 -2.21 -15.29 3.05
N SER A 36 -0.92 -15.58 3.21
CA SER A 36 -0.23 -16.61 2.41
C SER A 36 -0.70 -18.02 2.75
N ASP A 37 -1.21 -18.27 3.96
CA ASP A 37 -1.76 -19.56 4.36
C ASP A 37 -2.86 -20.05 3.41
N ARG A 38 -3.74 -19.15 2.95
CA ARG A 38 -4.78 -19.48 1.95
C ARG A 38 -4.18 -19.96 0.62
N VAL A 39 -3.07 -19.34 0.22
CA VAL A 39 -2.35 -19.68 -1.01
C VAL A 39 -1.60 -21.01 -0.86
N ILE A 40 -0.99 -21.25 0.30
CA ILE A 40 -0.31 -22.52 0.60
C ILE A 40 -1.32 -23.67 0.61
N GLN A 41 -2.48 -23.50 1.25
CA GLN A 41 -3.56 -24.49 1.25
C GLN A 41 -4.02 -24.83 -0.17
N ALA A 42 -4.09 -23.84 -1.08
CA ALA A 42 -4.39 -24.09 -2.48
C ALA A 42 -3.33 -24.99 -3.14
N ALA A 43 -2.05 -24.68 -2.96
CA ALA A 43 -0.96 -25.47 -3.55
C ALA A 43 -0.88 -26.89 -2.98
N GLU A 44 -1.09 -27.06 -1.67
CA GLU A 44 -1.15 -28.38 -1.04
C GLU A 44 -2.34 -29.18 -1.52
N GLY A 45 -3.51 -28.54 -1.66
CA GLY A 45 -4.72 -29.17 -2.19
C GLY A 45 -4.54 -29.71 -3.61
N TYR A 46 -3.84 -28.95 -4.46
CA TYR A 46 -3.54 -29.36 -5.83
C TYR A 46 -2.26 -30.19 -5.98
N ARG A 47 -1.44 -30.32 -4.93
CA ARG A 47 -0.11 -30.95 -4.97
C ARG A 47 0.79 -30.40 -6.08
N THR A 48 0.71 -29.09 -6.34
CA THR A 48 1.49 -28.40 -7.37
C THR A 48 2.45 -27.41 -6.75
N ALA A 49 3.53 -27.10 -7.45
CA ALA A 49 4.49 -26.07 -7.03
C ALA A 49 4.08 -24.70 -7.58
N MET A 50 4.26 -23.65 -6.79
CA MET A 50 3.98 -22.27 -7.17
C MET A 50 5.24 -21.54 -7.63
N GLN A 51 5.10 -20.46 -8.35
CA GLN A 51 6.22 -19.58 -8.64
C GLN A 51 6.51 -18.67 -7.43
N ALA A 52 7.78 -18.32 -7.16
CA ALA A 52 8.16 -17.62 -5.93
C ALA A 52 7.44 -16.28 -5.66
N ALA A 53 7.06 -15.54 -6.71
CA ALA A 53 6.34 -14.27 -6.62
C ALA A 53 4.81 -14.43 -6.64
N GLU A 54 4.27 -15.58 -7.07
CA GLU A 54 2.83 -15.82 -7.14
C GLU A 54 2.10 -15.63 -5.81
N PRO A 55 2.60 -16.14 -4.66
CA PRO A 55 1.94 -15.91 -3.39
C PRO A 55 1.77 -14.44 -3.05
N PHE A 56 2.77 -13.61 -3.37
CA PHE A 56 2.67 -12.16 -3.20
C PHE A 56 1.63 -11.55 -4.15
N ILE A 57 1.66 -11.93 -5.43
CA ILE A 57 0.75 -11.41 -6.45
C ILE A 57 -0.71 -11.69 -6.09
N TRP A 58 -1.03 -12.91 -5.67
CA TRP A 58 -2.41 -13.27 -5.33
C TRP A 58 -2.86 -12.71 -3.99
N THR A 59 -1.96 -12.70 -3.00
CA THR A 59 -2.26 -12.10 -1.69
C THR A 59 -2.62 -10.62 -1.85
N PHE A 60 -1.84 -9.85 -2.62
CA PHE A 60 -2.09 -8.42 -2.84
C PHE A 60 -2.94 -8.13 -4.07
N GLY A 61 -3.50 -9.17 -4.69
CA GLY A 61 -4.58 -9.04 -5.67
C GLY A 61 -5.95 -8.79 -5.03
N ASP A 62 -6.07 -8.94 -3.70
CA ASP A 62 -7.30 -8.68 -2.95
C ASP A 62 -7.29 -7.28 -2.34
N THR A 63 -8.36 -6.53 -2.56
CA THR A 63 -8.55 -5.17 -2.01
C THR A 63 -8.49 -5.17 -0.49
N THR A 64 -9.02 -6.22 0.16
CA THR A 64 -9.00 -6.34 1.62
C THR A 64 -7.58 -6.52 2.15
N ALA A 65 -6.77 -7.37 1.51
CA ALA A 65 -5.37 -7.55 1.87
C ALA A 65 -4.55 -6.27 1.72
N VAL A 66 -4.73 -5.54 0.61
CA VAL A 66 -4.10 -4.23 0.36
C VAL A 66 -4.50 -3.23 1.46
N LEU A 67 -5.79 -3.18 1.81
CA LEU A 67 -6.30 -2.33 2.88
C LEU A 67 -5.65 -2.69 4.23
N LEU A 68 -5.70 -3.96 4.64
CA LEU A 68 -5.11 -4.42 5.90
C LEU A 68 -3.61 -4.10 6.00
N ALA A 69 -2.85 -4.33 4.92
CA ALA A 69 -1.44 -3.99 4.87
C ALA A 69 -1.21 -2.47 4.97
N SER A 70 -2.09 -1.66 4.38
CA SER A 70 -2.00 -0.20 4.48
C SER A 70 -2.39 0.34 5.86
N LEU A 71 -3.31 -0.31 6.60
CA LEU A 71 -3.68 0.09 7.96
C LEU A 71 -2.49 0.01 8.93
N LEU A 72 -1.55 -0.92 8.72
CA LEU A 72 -0.30 -0.99 9.50
C LEU A 72 0.61 0.23 9.28
N LEU A 73 0.46 0.96 8.16
CA LEU A 73 1.17 2.22 7.93
C LEU A 73 0.63 3.35 8.82
N LEU A 74 -0.65 3.32 9.21
CA LEU A 74 -1.18 4.27 10.20
C LEU A 74 -0.45 4.14 11.53
N LEU A 75 -0.14 2.92 11.95
CA LEU A 75 0.67 2.66 13.14
C LEU A 75 2.10 3.15 12.94
N LEU A 76 2.72 2.81 11.79
CA LEU A 76 4.10 3.17 11.46
C LEU A 76 4.31 4.69 11.44
N PHE A 77 3.33 5.44 10.94
CA PHE A 77 3.39 6.89 10.75
C PHE A 77 2.57 7.68 11.75
N SER A 78 2.18 7.06 12.86
CA SER A 78 1.39 7.70 13.91
C SER A 78 2.05 8.92 14.57
N ASP A 79 3.39 9.04 14.48
CA ASP A 79 4.16 10.18 14.97
C ASP A 79 4.56 11.19 13.91
N LEU A 80 4.00 11.14 12.70
CA LEU A 80 4.34 12.11 11.67
C LEU A 80 3.69 13.48 11.94
N PRO A 81 4.41 14.59 11.65
CA PRO A 81 5.85 14.64 11.42
C PRO A 81 6.62 14.38 12.72
N LYS A 82 7.76 13.69 12.66
CA LYS A 82 8.58 13.44 13.86
C LYS A 82 9.12 14.75 14.43
N LEU A 83 8.46 15.26 15.48
CA LEU A 83 8.85 16.47 16.19
C LEU A 83 9.58 16.09 17.49
N ASN A 84 10.90 15.94 17.40
CA ASN A 84 11.75 15.75 18.58
C ASN A 84 12.24 17.10 19.14
N ALA A 85 12.76 17.11 20.37
CA ALA A 85 13.40 18.28 20.99
C ALA A 85 14.53 18.91 20.15
N ALA A 86 15.14 18.14 19.23
CA ALA A 86 16.16 18.64 18.30
C ALA A 86 15.60 19.38 17.06
N THR A 87 14.32 19.19 16.73
CA THR A 87 13.65 19.77 15.55
C THR A 87 13.70 21.30 15.48
N PRO A 88 13.50 22.05 16.57
CA PRO A 88 13.67 23.52 16.53
C PRO A 88 15.07 23.94 16.10
N TYR A 89 16.12 23.26 16.58
CA TYR A 89 17.51 23.55 16.20
C TYR A 89 17.77 23.31 14.71
N TYR A 90 17.13 22.31 14.11
CA TYR A 90 17.18 22.12 12.66
C TYR A 90 16.47 23.26 11.95
N LEU A 91 15.24 23.60 12.34
CA LEU A 91 14.42 24.60 11.65
C LEU A 91 15.01 26.02 11.68
N VAL A 92 15.90 26.33 12.63
CA VAL A 92 16.70 27.57 12.61
C VAL A 92 17.79 27.56 11.53
N ARG A 93 18.38 26.38 11.24
CA ARG A 93 19.49 26.21 10.29
C ARG A 93 19.05 25.82 8.87
N ILE A 94 17.83 25.31 8.71
CA ILE A 94 17.28 24.89 7.40
C ILE A 94 15.94 25.56 7.11
N THR A 95 15.71 25.88 5.84
CA THR A 95 14.40 26.40 5.40
C THR A 95 13.31 25.35 5.61
N ARG A 96 12.09 25.78 5.99
CA ARG A 96 10.93 24.90 6.18
C ARG A 96 10.67 23.98 4.98
N ARG A 97 10.80 24.49 3.75
CA ARG A 97 10.62 23.70 2.51
C ARG A 97 11.58 22.52 2.41
N ARG A 98 12.86 22.72 2.75
CA ARG A 98 13.88 21.66 2.77
C ARG A 98 13.62 20.62 3.87
N TRP A 99 13.09 21.07 5.02
CA TRP A 99 12.66 20.16 6.09
C TRP A 99 11.50 19.26 5.61
N LEU A 100 10.47 19.84 5.00
CA LEU A 100 9.32 19.08 4.49
C LEU A 100 9.73 18.11 3.38
N ALA A 101 10.62 18.53 2.46
CA ALA A 101 11.20 17.62 1.46
C ALA A 101 11.91 16.42 2.12
N GLY A 102 12.57 16.63 3.26
CA GLY A 102 13.19 15.55 4.04
C GLY A 102 12.15 14.62 4.66
N GLN A 103 11.00 15.14 5.09
CA GLN A 103 9.88 14.31 5.57
C GLN A 103 9.28 13.47 4.44
N PHE A 104 9.05 14.04 3.25
CA PHE A 104 8.56 13.27 2.09
C PHE A 104 9.51 12.12 1.70
N LEU A 105 10.81 12.38 1.64
CA LEU A 105 11.79 11.35 1.32
C LEU A 105 11.90 10.27 2.41
N TYR A 106 11.79 10.65 3.69
CA TYR A 106 11.75 9.69 4.80
C TYR A 106 10.50 8.79 4.69
N VAL A 107 9.32 9.38 4.50
CA VAL A 107 8.07 8.64 4.31
C VAL A 107 8.19 7.71 3.11
N GLY A 108 8.67 8.22 1.98
CA GLY A 108 8.91 7.43 0.77
C GLY A 108 9.80 6.21 1.00
N ALA A 109 10.95 6.42 1.63
CA ALA A 109 11.90 5.34 1.92
C ALA A 109 11.36 4.34 2.96
N ALA A 110 10.66 4.80 4.00
CA ALA A 110 10.09 3.93 5.03
C ALA A 110 8.94 3.08 4.47
N THR A 111 8.07 3.66 3.64
CA THR A 111 7.00 2.93 2.93
C THR A 111 7.59 1.92 1.95
N GLY A 112 8.62 2.30 1.18
CA GLY A 112 9.31 1.36 0.28
C GLY A 112 9.93 0.18 1.03
N LEU A 113 10.60 0.44 2.15
CA LEU A 113 11.16 -0.62 3.00
C LEU A 113 10.07 -1.56 3.55
N TYR A 114 8.91 -1.01 3.92
CA TYR A 114 7.78 -1.79 4.40
C TYR A 114 7.19 -2.69 3.31
N VAL A 115 6.98 -2.18 2.08
CA VAL A 115 6.49 -2.99 0.95
C VAL A 115 7.48 -4.10 0.59
N LEU A 116 8.78 -3.78 0.55
CA LEU A 116 9.83 -4.78 0.32
C LEU A 116 9.88 -5.83 1.43
N TRP A 117 9.65 -5.43 2.68
CA TRP A 117 9.57 -6.36 3.81
C TRP A 117 8.40 -7.33 3.67
N ILE A 118 7.22 -6.85 3.28
CA ILE A 118 6.07 -7.71 3.00
C ILE A 118 6.40 -8.70 1.89
N LEU A 119 6.95 -8.23 0.77
CA LEU A 119 7.36 -9.09 -0.34
C LEU A 119 8.35 -10.17 0.09
N ALA A 120 9.40 -9.79 0.82
CA ALA A 120 10.39 -10.73 1.32
C ALA A 120 9.78 -11.72 2.31
N SER A 121 8.84 -11.27 3.15
CA SER A 121 8.14 -12.12 4.11
C SER A 121 7.26 -13.15 3.41
N THR A 122 6.45 -12.76 2.43
CA THR A 122 5.60 -13.71 1.69
C THR A 122 6.43 -14.73 0.92
N MET A 123 7.51 -14.29 0.25
CA MET A 123 8.42 -15.19 -0.46
C MET A 123 9.10 -16.19 0.49
N LEU A 124 9.58 -15.73 1.65
CA LEU A 124 10.25 -16.56 2.64
C LEU A 124 9.31 -17.63 3.22
N LEU A 125 8.07 -17.25 3.51
CA LEU A 125 7.07 -18.15 4.08
C LEU A 125 6.66 -19.25 3.10
N CYS A 126 6.59 -18.92 1.80
CA CYS A 126 6.19 -19.88 0.76
C CYS A 126 7.36 -20.65 0.13
N ILE A 127 8.61 -20.40 0.54
CA ILE A 127 9.82 -20.90 -0.15
C ILE A 127 9.82 -22.41 -0.41
N ARG A 128 9.26 -23.20 0.51
CA ARG A 128 9.21 -24.68 0.43
C ARG A 128 8.31 -25.20 -0.70
N TYR A 129 7.36 -24.38 -1.16
CA TYR A 129 6.38 -24.74 -2.17
C TYR A 129 6.65 -24.04 -3.51
N THR A 130 7.80 -23.34 -3.63
CA THR A 130 8.04 -22.44 -4.76
C THR A 130 9.26 -22.78 -5.61
N PHE A 131 9.15 -22.49 -6.91
CA PHE A 131 10.27 -22.48 -7.86
C PHE A 131 10.58 -21.06 -8.36
N VAL A 132 11.81 -20.84 -8.87
CA VAL A 132 12.37 -19.50 -9.20
C VAL A 132 12.20 -19.11 -10.69
N GLY A 133 11.50 -19.92 -11.48
CA GLY A 133 11.29 -19.65 -12.91
C GLY A 133 10.43 -18.41 -13.16
N ASN A 134 10.57 -17.78 -14.34
CA ASN A 134 9.70 -16.69 -14.77
C ASN A 134 8.55 -17.19 -15.66
N GLN A 135 7.86 -18.22 -15.21
CA GLN A 135 6.70 -18.81 -15.88
C GLN A 135 5.62 -19.03 -14.83
N TRP A 136 4.37 -18.82 -15.22
CA TRP A 136 3.22 -19.09 -14.36
C TRP A 136 3.17 -20.58 -14.04
N SER A 137 2.87 -20.90 -12.79
CA SER A 137 2.79 -22.25 -12.29
C SER A 137 1.51 -22.96 -12.72
N GLU A 138 1.51 -24.29 -12.60
CA GLU A 138 0.29 -25.08 -12.74
C GLU A 138 -0.74 -24.70 -11.67
N THR A 139 -0.30 -24.35 -10.46
CA THR A 139 -1.19 -23.83 -9.39
C THR A 139 -1.89 -22.55 -9.84
N ALA A 140 -1.20 -21.67 -10.56
CA ALA A 140 -1.77 -20.44 -11.11
C ALA A 140 -2.91 -20.74 -12.08
N ALA A 141 -2.66 -21.63 -13.05
CA ALA A 141 -3.66 -22.04 -14.03
C ALA A 141 -4.87 -22.71 -13.34
N LEU A 142 -4.61 -23.61 -12.38
CA LEU A 142 -5.67 -24.28 -11.63
C LEU A 142 -6.49 -23.30 -10.80
N LEU A 143 -5.87 -22.33 -10.13
CA LEU A 143 -6.58 -21.30 -9.37
C LEU A 143 -7.42 -20.37 -10.26
N GLY A 144 -6.92 -20.03 -11.45
CA GLY A 144 -7.61 -19.13 -12.37
C GLY A 144 -8.80 -19.77 -13.09
N TYR A 145 -8.72 -21.07 -13.42
CA TYR A 145 -9.75 -21.76 -14.19
C TYR A 145 -10.67 -22.67 -13.35
N SER A 146 -10.40 -22.86 -12.06
CA SER A 146 -11.23 -23.71 -11.19
C SER A 146 -12.09 -22.91 -10.21
N SER A 147 -13.17 -23.54 -9.73
CA SER A 147 -14.05 -23.00 -8.68
C SER A 147 -13.39 -22.92 -7.31
N LEU A 148 -12.21 -23.49 -7.12
CA LEU A 148 -11.51 -23.50 -5.83
C LEU A 148 -10.81 -22.17 -5.53
N GLY A 149 -10.44 -21.40 -6.56
CA GLY A 149 -9.97 -20.02 -6.38
C GLY A 149 -11.07 -19.12 -5.79
N GLU A 150 -12.32 -19.35 -6.19
CA GLU A 150 -13.49 -18.66 -5.66
C GLU A 150 -13.83 -19.11 -4.23
N SER A 151 -13.71 -20.41 -3.92
CA SER A 151 -13.95 -20.93 -2.57
C SER A 151 -12.89 -20.53 -1.55
N LEU A 152 -11.62 -20.46 -1.95
CA LEU A 152 -10.50 -19.99 -1.11
C LEU A 152 -10.34 -18.46 -1.10
N GLN A 153 -11.17 -17.73 -1.85
CA GLN A 153 -11.12 -16.27 -2.01
C GLN A 153 -9.75 -15.76 -2.49
N VAL A 154 -9.06 -16.53 -3.33
CA VAL A 154 -7.77 -16.14 -3.91
C VAL A 154 -8.05 -15.48 -5.26
N PRO A 155 -7.72 -14.18 -5.45
CA PRO A 155 -8.03 -13.44 -6.68
C PRO A 155 -7.02 -13.75 -7.79
N ALA A 156 -6.92 -15.02 -8.17
CA ALA A 156 -6.14 -15.47 -9.31
C ALA A 156 -6.90 -15.12 -10.61
N THR A 157 -6.76 -13.89 -11.09
CA THR A 157 -7.42 -13.50 -12.33
C THR A 157 -6.64 -14.00 -13.55
N VAL A 158 -7.30 -14.81 -14.38
CA VAL A 158 -6.75 -15.27 -15.67
C VAL A 158 -6.28 -14.09 -16.53
N LYS A 159 -7.00 -12.96 -16.49
CA LYS A 159 -6.64 -11.70 -17.16
C LYS A 159 -5.23 -11.20 -16.79
N ALA A 160 -4.82 -11.35 -15.53
CA ALA A 160 -3.50 -10.96 -15.06
C ALA A 160 -2.41 -11.94 -15.54
N MET A 161 -2.73 -13.23 -15.68
CA MET A 161 -1.79 -14.26 -16.09
C MET A 161 -1.49 -14.21 -17.59
N GLU A 162 -2.50 -13.91 -18.41
CA GLU A 162 -2.36 -13.83 -19.87
C GLU A 162 -1.62 -12.57 -20.33
N SER A 163 -1.57 -11.52 -19.51
CA SER A 163 -1.03 -10.21 -19.91
C SER A 163 0.49 -10.07 -19.76
N ILE A 164 1.10 -10.67 -18.73
CA ILE A 164 2.53 -10.47 -18.44
C ILE A 164 3.13 -11.65 -17.65
N SER A 165 4.47 -11.81 -17.72
CA SER A 165 5.20 -12.80 -16.91
C SER A 165 5.08 -12.55 -15.39
N PRO A 166 5.24 -13.57 -14.53
CA PRO A 166 5.09 -13.45 -13.07
C PRO A 166 5.94 -12.34 -12.44
N TYR A 167 7.24 -12.24 -12.78
CA TYR A 167 8.08 -11.18 -12.21
C TYR A 167 7.71 -9.78 -12.74
N GLY A 168 7.22 -9.69 -13.97
CA GLY A 168 6.68 -8.43 -14.51
C GLY A 168 5.41 -8.00 -13.76
N CYS A 169 4.51 -8.95 -13.50
CA CYS A 169 3.30 -8.73 -12.68
C CYS A 169 3.68 -8.29 -11.26
N MET A 170 4.63 -8.99 -10.63
CA MET A 170 5.14 -8.66 -9.29
C MET A 170 5.62 -7.21 -9.21
N LEU A 171 6.39 -6.72 -10.20
CA LEU A 171 6.85 -5.34 -10.22
C LEU A 171 5.68 -4.34 -10.32
N GLN A 172 4.65 -4.64 -11.10
CA GLN A 172 3.46 -3.79 -11.20
C GLN A 172 2.65 -3.80 -9.89
N VAL A 173 2.47 -4.95 -9.24
CA VAL A 173 1.83 -5.06 -7.92
C VAL A 173 2.61 -4.27 -6.86
N ILE A 174 3.94 -4.43 -6.79
CA ILE A 174 4.80 -3.65 -5.87
C ILE A 174 4.64 -2.16 -6.12
N PHE A 175 4.65 -1.75 -7.39
CA PHE A 175 4.51 -0.35 -7.76
C PHE A 175 3.15 0.23 -7.34
N LEU A 176 2.05 -0.46 -7.64
CA LEU A 176 0.70 -0.02 -7.26
C LEU A 176 0.52 0.02 -5.74
N LEU A 177 0.97 -1.03 -5.04
CA LEU A 177 0.93 -1.09 -3.58
C LEU A 177 1.75 0.04 -2.95
N LEU A 178 2.93 0.35 -3.52
CA LEU A 178 3.74 1.48 -3.10
C LEU A 178 3.02 2.81 -3.34
N CYS A 179 2.44 3.04 -4.53
CA CYS A 179 1.71 4.27 -4.84
C CYS A 179 0.53 4.50 -3.89
N TYR A 180 -0.31 3.50 -3.65
CA TYR A 180 -1.42 3.57 -2.71
C TYR A 180 -0.95 3.80 -1.26
N SER A 181 0.11 3.11 -0.86
CA SER A 181 0.70 3.29 0.48
C SER A 181 1.29 4.69 0.66
N LEU A 182 1.88 5.26 -0.40
CA LEU A 182 2.42 6.62 -0.38
C LEU A 182 1.32 7.68 -0.31
N THR A 183 0.22 7.53 -1.05
CA THR A 183 -0.90 8.49 -0.96
C THR A 183 -1.48 8.51 0.44
N LEU A 184 -1.71 7.35 1.04
CA LEU A 184 -2.13 7.24 2.45
C LEU A 184 -1.14 7.96 3.37
N SER A 185 0.16 7.68 3.22
CA SER A 185 1.19 8.24 4.10
C SER A 185 1.36 9.76 3.95
N PHE A 186 1.20 10.28 2.73
CA PHE A 186 1.22 11.72 2.45
C PHE A 186 -0.01 12.42 3.00
N LEU A 187 -1.18 11.78 2.97
CA LEU A 187 -2.40 12.29 3.59
C LEU A 187 -2.29 12.35 5.11
N ILE A 188 -1.66 11.34 5.75
CA ILE A 188 -1.37 11.39 7.19
C ILE A 188 -0.47 12.58 7.52
N LEU A 189 0.62 12.76 6.76
CA LEU A 189 1.55 13.89 6.95
C LEU A 189 0.84 15.24 6.74
N LEU A 190 0.05 15.37 5.66
CA LEU A 190 -0.73 16.57 5.39
C LEU A 190 -1.72 16.85 6.52
N GLY A 191 -2.44 15.83 7.00
CA GLY A 191 -3.40 15.97 8.08
C GLY A 191 -2.75 16.40 9.39
N SER A 192 -1.56 15.88 9.70
CA SER A 192 -0.79 16.34 10.86
C SER A 192 -0.30 17.79 10.73
N LEU A 193 -0.15 18.31 9.51
CA LEU A 193 0.17 19.72 9.26
C LEU A 193 -1.07 20.62 9.28
N LEU A 194 -2.23 20.10 8.86
CA LEU A 194 -3.51 20.82 8.86
C LEU A 194 -4.07 20.95 10.27
N PHE A 195 -4.15 19.83 10.99
CA PHE A 195 -4.78 19.71 12.29
C PHE A 195 -3.72 19.55 13.39
N SER A 196 -3.74 20.41 14.41
CA SER A 196 -2.88 20.28 15.58
C SER A 196 -3.26 19.05 16.43
N GLY A 197 -2.27 18.42 17.08
CA GLY A 197 -2.51 17.39 18.10
C GLY A 197 -2.68 15.96 17.58
N GLY A 198 -1.86 15.50 16.62
CA GLY A 198 -1.83 14.10 16.19
C GLY A 198 -3.05 13.63 15.37
N ARG A 199 -3.90 14.57 14.94
CA ARG A 199 -5.13 14.30 14.18
C ARG A 199 -4.88 13.93 12.70
N GLY A 200 -3.64 13.85 12.26
CA GLY A 200 -3.31 13.41 10.90
C GLY A 200 -3.73 11.98 10.60
N LEU A 201 -3.77 11.11 11.62
CA LEU A 201 -4.30 9.75 11.46
C LEU A 201 -5.77 9.74 11.06
N LEU A 202 -6.56 10.76 11.44
CA LEU A 202 -7.99 10.82 11.06
C LEU A 202 -8.17 10.90 9.55
N LEU A 203 -7.28 11.62 8.84
CA LEU A 203 -7.33 11.67 7.38
C LEU A 203 -6.91 10.34 6.75
N GLY A 204 -5.89 9.66 7.31
CA GLY A 204 -5.52 8.33 6.85
C GLY A 204 -6.61 7.29 7.09
N LEU A 205 -7.27 7.33 8.25
CA LEU A 205 -8.43 6.49 8.57
C LEU A 205 -9.61 6.79 7.64
N ALA A 206 -9.94 8.07 7.43
CA ALA A 206 -11.01 8.46 6.51
C ALA A 206 -10.74 7.97 5.08
N TYR A 207 -9.49 8.07 4.61
CA TYR A 207 -9.08 7.53 3.31
C TYR A 207 -9.22 6.01 3.23
N SER A 208 -8.86 5.30 4.30
CA SER A 208 -8.99 3.84 4.40
C SER A 208 -10.46 3.40 4.39
N VAL A 209 -11.31 4.08 5.17
CA VAL A 209 -12.77 3.84 5.20
C VAL A 209 -13.40 4.16 3.85
N TYR A 210 -12.99 5.26 3.20
CA TYR A 210 -13.44 5.61 1.86
C TYR A 210 -13.09 4.52 0.84
N GLY A 211 -11.85 4.02 0.87
CA GLY A 211 -11.44 2.89 0.02
C GLY A 211 -12.23 1.62 0.28
N PHE A 212 -12.51 1.30 1.55
CA PHE A 212 -13.30 0.14 1.96
C PHE A 212 -14.77 0.22 1.53
N LEU A 213 -15.43 1.37 1.72
CA LEU A 213 -16.81 1.58 1.28
C LEU A 213 -16.95 1.52 -0.23
N LEU A 214 -15.88 1.90 -0.94
CA LEU A 214 -15.75 1.76 -2.39
C LEU A 214 -15.04 0.46 -2.78
N ASP A 215 -15.26 -0.62 -2.03
CA ASP A 215 -15.03 -1.96 -2.56
C ASP A 215 -16.30 -2.43 -3.29
N PRO A 216 -16.21 -2.98 -4.52
CA PRO A 216 -17.40 -3.37 -5.26
C PRO A 216 -18.29 -4.37 -4.53
N LYS A 217 -17.72 -5.32 -3.76
CA LYS A 217 -18.49 -6.32 -3.00
C LYS A 217 -19.19 -5.68 -1.81
N VAL A 218 -18.53 -4.75 -1.13
CA VAL A 218 -19.11 -4.01 0.01
C VAL A 218 -20.23 -3.09 -0.47
N LEU A 219 -19.99 -2.31 -1.53
CA LEU A 219 -20.95 -1.37 -2.08
C LEU A 219 -22.17 -2.09 -2.67
N GLY A 220 -21.94 -3.19 -3.40
CA GLY A 220 -23.02 -4.03 -3.94
C GLY A 220 -23.93 -4.59 -2.85
N LYS A 221 -23.34 -5.10 -1.75
CA LYS A 221 -24.11 -5.56 -0.58
C LYS A 221 -24.86 -4.43 0.12
N LEU A 222 -24.25 -3.25 0.25
CA LEU A 222 -24.87 -2.09 0.90
C LEU A 222 -26.08 -1.57 0.11
N LEU A 223 -25.99 -1.59 -1.23
CA LEU A 223 -27.03 -1.13 -2.13
C LEU A 223 -28.05 -2.21 -2.51
N GLY A 224 -27.84 -3.47 -2.10
CA GLY A 224 -28.71 -4.59 -2.42
C GLY A 224 -28.75 -4.94 -3.91
N LEU A 225 -27.65 -4.72 -4.63
CA LEU A 225 -27.59 -4.89 -6.09
C LEU A 225 -27.44 -6.36 -6.49
N GLU A 226 -28.08 -6.73 -7.60
CA GLU A 226 -27.96 -8.06 -8.20
C GLU A 226 -26.67 -8.18 -9.03
N GLU A 227 -26.22 -9.42 -9.32
CA GLU A 227 -24.93 -9.68 -9.97
C GLU A 227 -24.78 -9.02 -11.36
N TRP A 228 -25.87 -8.86 -12.11
CA TRP A 228 -25.84 -8.23 -13.44
C TRP A 228 -25.63 -6.70 -13.37
N GLU A 229 -25.98 -6.07 -12.25
CA GLU A 229 -25.75 -4.63 -12.01
C GLU A 229 -24.32 -4.35 -11.54
N MET A 230 -23.66 -5.38 -10.99
CA MET A 230 -22.31 -5.28 -10.42
C MET A 230 -21.25 -4.88 -11.45
N TYR A 231 -21.44 -5.16 -12.74
CA TYR A 231 -20.47 -4.75 -13.76
C TYR A 231 -20.34 -3.22 -13.84
N LYS A 232 -21.47 -2.49 -13.90
CA LYS A 232 -21.46 -1.02 -13.95
C LYS A 232 -20.84 -0.42 -12.69
N VAL A 233 -21.15 -1.02 -11.54
CA VAL A 233 -20.56 -0.62 -10.25
C VAL A 233 -19.06 -0.88 -10.24
N ARG A 234 -18.59 -2.06 -10.66
CA ARG A 234 -17.16 -2.38 -10.73
C ARG A 234 -16.39 -1.39 -11.61
N VAL A 235 -16.94 -1.00 -12.76
CA VAL A 235 -16.34 0.01 -13.63
C VAL A 235 -16.26 1.37 -12.91
N PHE A 236 -17.39 1.87 -12.38
CA PHE A 236 -17.43 3.14 -11.67
C PHE A 236 -16.46 3.17 -10.48
N VAL A 237 -16.52 2.14 -9.63
CA VAL A 237 -15.69 2.01 -8.44
C VAL A 237 -14.23 1.77 -8.81
N GLY A 238 -13.94 1.15 -9.97
CA GLY A 238 -12.59 1.02 -10.51
C GLY A 238 -11.92 2.37 -10.77
N TRP A 239 -12.68 3.37 -11.22
CA TRP A 239 -12.19 4.73 -11.50
C TRP A 239 -12.17 5.67 -10.29
N VAL A 240 -12.99 5.41 -9.28
CA VAL A 240 -13.16 6.31 -8.13
C VAL A 240 -12.42 5.80 -6.89
N SER A 241 -12.33 4.48 -6.72
CA SER A 241 -11.76 3.90 -5.50
C SER A 241 -10.24 3.92 -5.55
N PRO A 242 -9.56 4.61 -4.61
CA PRO A 242 -8.11 4.54 -4.51
C PRO A 242 -7.61 3.13 -4.21
N LEU A 243 -8.43 2.31 -3.54
CA LEU A 243 -8.10 0.93 -3.21
C LEU A 243 -8.08 0.04 -4.46
N ASN A 244 -9.01 0.26 -5.41
CA ASN A 244 -8.99 -0.44 -6.70
C ASN A 244 -7.82 0.00 -7.58
N HIS A 245 -7.51 1.30 -7.63
CA HIS A 245 -6.29 1.75 -8.31
C HIS A 245 -5.02 1.11 -7.73
N GLY A 246 -5.02 0.76 -6.43
CA GLY A 246 -3.91 0.05 -5.77
C GLY A 246 -3.89 -1.47 -5.97
N THR A 247 -4.92 -2.05 -6.57
CA THR A 247 -5.13 -3.51 -6.65
C THR A 247 -5.01 -3.98 -8.11
N TYR A 248 -4.03 -4.84 -8.40
CA TYR A 248 -3.67 -5.16 -9.78
C TYR A 248 -4.81 -5.79 -10.61
N PRO A 249 -5.58 -6.78 -10.10
CA PRO A 249 -6.72 -7.34 -10.83
C PRO A 249 -7.83 -6.36 -11.22
N SER A 250 -7.90 -5.18 -10.58
CA SER A 250 -8.90 -4.14 -10.86
C SER A 250 -8.54 -3.22 -12.03
N HIS A 251 -7.58 -3.63 -12.87
CA HIS A 251 -7.13 -2.88 -14.04
C HIS A 251 -7.54 -3.52 -15.36
N ASN A 252 -7.56 -2.72 -16.42
CA ASN A 252 -7.86 -3.19 -17.75
C ASN A 252 -6.65 -3.85 -18.43
N PHE A 253 -6.88 -5.04 -18.96
CA PHE A 253 -5.93 -5.83 -19.76
C PHE A 253 -6.42 -6.05 -21.21
N GLY A 254 -7.35 -5.23 -21.70
CA GLY A 254 -7.92 -5.30 -23.04
C GLY A 254 -9.34 -5.87 -23.12
N TYR A 255 -9.93 -6.22 -21.98
CA TYR A 255 -11.22 -6.94 -21.92
C TYR A 255 -12.36 -6.10 -21.30
N ASP A 256 -12.04 -5.07 -20.52
CA ASP A 256 -13.02 -4.33 -19.70
C ASP A 256 -12.85 -2.80 -19.85
N LEU A 257 -13.75 -2.01 -19.26
CA LEU A 257 -13.69 -0.53 -19.22
C LEU A 257 -13.02 0.02 -17.93
N LEU A 258 -12.17 -0.80 -17.30
CA LEU A 258 -11.41 -0.44 -16.11
C LEU A 258 -10.24 0.51 -16.43
N PRO A 259 -9.68 1.24 -15.45
CA PRO A 259 -8.46 2.01 -15.68
C PRO A 259 -7.28 1.10 -16.00
N THR A 260 -6.41 1.55 -16.89
CA THR A 260 -5.11 0.93 -17.14
C THR A 260 -4.15 1.21 -15.98
N VAL A 261 -3.11 0.39 -15.82
CA VAL A 261 -2.08 0.59 -14.79
C VAL A 261 -1.40 1.98 -14.93
N ALA A 262 -1.23 2.45 -16.16
CA ALA A 262 -0.67 3.76 -16.45
C ALA A 262 -1.59 4.92 -16.01
N GLU A 263 -2.91 4.79 -16.23
CA GLU A 263 -3.89 5.78 -15.77
C GLU A 263 -3.94 5.83 -14.25
N SER A 264 -3.95 4.68 -13.57
CA SER A 264 -3.86 4.61 -12.11
C SER A 264 -2.57 5.25 -11.59
N ALA A 265 -1.43 5.02 -12.26
CA ALA A 265 -0.17 5.66 -11.92
C ALA A 265 -0.24 7.19 -12.05
N ALA A 266 -0.89 7.69 -13.11
CA ALA A 266 -1.11 9.11 -13.32
C ALA A 266 -2.03 9.72 -12.24
N VAL A 267 -3.12 9.03 -11.87
CA VAL A 267 -4.02 9.42 -10.78
C VAL A 267 -3.26 9.51 -9.46
N PHE A 268 -2.50 8.48 -9.09
CA PHE A 268 -1.68 8.52 -7.87
C PHE A 268 -0.62 9.62 -7.92
N GLY A 269 0.04 9.82 -9.05
CA GLY A 269 1.00 10.90 -9.26
C GLY A 269 0.37 12.28 -9.05
N ALA A 270 -0.83 12.51 -9.58
CA ALA A 270 -1.58 13.74 -9.39
C ALA A 270 -1.96 13.94 -7.92
N VAL A 271 -2.49 12.92 -7.24
CA VAL A 271 -2.85 13.00 -5.81
C VAL A 271 -1.61 13.27 -4.94
N LEU A 272 -0.49 12.60 -5.20
CA LEU A 272 0.78 12.85 -4.49
C LEU A 272 1.29 14.27 -4.72
N ALA A 273 1.21 14.79 -5.95
CA ALA A 273 1.60 16.15 -6.26
C ALA A 273 0.69 17.17 -5.55
N LEU A 274 -0.62 16.99 -5.60
CA LEU A 274 -1.61 17.86 -4.95
C LEU A 274 -1.44 17.89 -3.43
N THR A 275 -1.27 16.72 -2.80
CA THR A 275 -1.03 16.62 -1.35
C THR A 275 0.31 17.25 -0.96
N ALA A 276 1.36 17.07 -1.76
CA ALA A 276 2.66 17.72 -1.53
C ALA A 276 2.58 19.25 -1.65
N LEU A 277 1.88 19.77 -2.67
CA LEU A 277 1.64 21.20 -2.85
C LEU A 277 0.80 21.78 -1.71
N ALA A 278 -0.26 21.09 -1.28
CA ALA A 278 -1.08 21.48 -0.14
C ALA A 278 -0.27 21.54 1.17
N ALA A 279 0.62 20.56 1.39
CA ALA A 279 1.50 20.55 2.54
C ALA A 279 2.50 21.72 2.50
N LEU A 280 3.09 22.02 1.33
CA LEU A 280 3.99 23.17 1.13
C LEU A 280 3.28 24.51 1.35
N TRP A 281 2.02 24.63 0.91
CA TRP A 281 1.20 25.81 1.13
C TRP A 281 0.89 25.98 2.62
N ARG A 282 0.44 24.90 3.30
CA ARG A 282 0.11 24.91 4.72
C ARG A 282 1.31 25.25 5.60
N LEU A 283 2.50 24.80 5.21
CA LEU A 283 3.76 25.03 5.91
C LEU A 283 4.10 26.53 6.07
N ARG A 284 3.61 27.40 5.16
CA ARG A 284 3.81 28.85 5.26
C ARG A 284 3.16 29.44 6.52
N ARG A 285 2.03 28.87 6.94
CA ARG A 285 1.24 29.30 8.12
C ARG A 285 1.38 28.32 9.29
N TYR A 286 2.32 27.38 9.23
CA TYR A 286 2.49 26.37 10.28
C TYR A 286 3.31 26.95 11.43
N ASN A 287 2.75 26.91 12.63
CA ASN A 287 3.42 27.29 13.86
C ASN A 287 3.94 26.03 14.52
N PHE A 288 5.26 25.90 14.59
CA PHE A 288 5.88 24.79 15.30
C PHE A 288 5.76 25.05 16.80
N MET A 289 4.87 24.33 17.47
CA MET A 289 4.80 24.33 18.93
C MET A 289 5.82 23.33 19.46
N PHE A 290 6.90 23.84 20.04
CA PHE A 290 7.91 23.01 20.69
C PHE A 290 7.54 22.90 22.17
N LEU A 291 7.06 21.73 22.59
CA LEU A 291 6.96 21.43 24.00
C LEU A 291 8.40 21.39 24.55
N GLY A 292 8.75 22.41 25.34
CA GLY A 292 10.04 22.50 26.02
C GLY A 292 10.30 21.23 26.82
N GLY A 293 11.54 20.75 26.75
CA GLY A 293 11.94 19.50 27.37
C GLY A 293 11.56 19.42 28.84
N ARG A 294 11.04 18.26 29.22
CA ARG A 294 11.34 17.66 30.51
C ARG A 294 12.19 16.43 30.22
#